data_AF-A0AAN6SMK5-F1
#
_entry.id   AF-A0AAN6SMK5-F1
#
_cell.length_a   1.000
_cell.length_b   1.000
_cell.length_c   1.000
_cell.angle_alpha   90.00
_cell.angle_beta   90.00
_cell.angle_gamma   90.00
#
_symmetry.space_group_name_H-M   'P 1'
#
loop_
_entity.id
_entity.type
_entity.pdbx_description
1 polymer ?
#
loop_
_entity_poly.entity_id
_entity_poly.type
_entity_poly.pdbx_seq_one_letter_code
_entity_poly.pdbx_strand_id
1 'polypeptide(L)'
;MPIPNLTPTTFPPFTALPLTTTPPSLETPQENEYYLLAQITENMTLTKPTLILSDLTGTSFALVFASRPGSGPDTLDFKKLGYKKGATLVLPNVKRTPPKEGDQSRGFVSISREEEGGVRVVPGGLEGVGRVLGLLGGRDLKRGGEGGKGGCESCGNRTRNEGGGELMKCTGCGEVEYCCKECQVKGWDEGGHKGDCKLIKAIRAIWP
;
A
#
# COMPACT_ATOMS: atom_id res chain seq x y z
N MET A 1 2.48 7.42 12.96
CA MET A 1 2.37 8.43 11.88
C MET A 1 1.00 8.31 11.25
N PRO A 2 0.36 9.43 10.88
CA PRO A 2 -0.92 9.36 10.17
C PRO A 2 -0.71 8.68 8.82
N ILE A 3 -1.70 7.88 8.41
CA ILE A 3 -1.66 7.28 7.07
C ILE A 3 -1.74 8.39 6.02
N PRO A 4 -0.88 8.38 4.98
CA PRO A 4 -0.90 9.41 3.97
C PRO A 4 -2.25 9.48 3.26
N ASN A 5 -2.72 10.70 2.97
CA ASN A 5 -3.99 10.90 2.28
C ASN A 5 -3.92 10.38 0.84
N LEU A 6 -5.00 9.75 0.36
CA LEU A 6 -5.15 9.30 -1.02
C LEU A 6 -5.36 10.47 -1.98
N THR A 7 -4.30 11.25 -2.19
CA THR A 7 -4.28 12.36 -3.15
C THR A 7 -3.40 11.98 -4.34
N PRO A 8 -3.67 12.53 -5.55
CA PRO A 8 -2.80 12.31 -6.71
C PRO A 8 -1.35 12.78 -6.50
N THR A 9 -1.08 13.64 -5.52
CA THR A 9 0.26 14.10 -5.17
C THR A 9 1.00 13.11 -4.28
N THR A 10 0.31 12.46 -3.34
CA THR A 10 0.90 11.47 -2.42
C THR A 10 0.95 10.09 -3.05
N PHE A 11 -0.05 9.75 -3.86
CA PHE A 11 -0.16 8.48 -4.57
C PHE A 11 -0.34 8.72 -6.07
N PRO A 12 0.72 9.19 -6.76
CA PRO A 12 0.65 9.50 -8.18
C PRO A 12 0.46 8.23 -9.02
N PRO A 13 -0.21 8.33 -10.18
CA PRO A 13 -0.20 7.26 -11.17
C PRO A 13 1.19 7.14 -11.81
N PHE A 14 1.45 5.99 -12.43
CA PHE A 14 2.71 5.69 -13.11
C PHE A 14 3.10 6.77 -14.14
N THR A 15 2.11 7.31 -14.85
CA THR A 15 2.33 8.31 -15.91
C THR A 15 2.73 9.69 -15.38
N ALA A 16 2.47 9.97 -14.09
CA ALA A 16 2.81 11.22 -13.42
C ALA A 16 4.14 11.15 -12.65
N LEU A 17 4.82 9.99 -12.66
CA LEU A 17 6.11 9.84 -11.99
C LEU A 17 7.19 10.70 -12.68
N PRO A 18 8.12 11.28 -11.91
CA PRO A 18 9.29 11.96 -12.46
C PRO A 18 10.12 10.98 -13.29
N LEU A 19 10.71 11.49 -14.39
CA LEU A 19 11.57 10.69 -15.25
C LEU A 19 12.96 10.57 -14.64
N THR A 20 13.64 9.45 -14.89
CA THR A 20 15.05 9.26 -14.48
C THR A 20 16.00 10.23 -15.20
N THR A 21 15.57 10.82 -16.32
CA THR A 21 16.32 11.81 -17.09
C THR A 21 16.03 13.26 -16.71
N THR A 22 15.10 13.51 -15.78
CA THR A 22 14.81 14.87 -15.32
C THR A 22 16.04 15.45 -14.62
N PRO A 23 16.60 16.57 -15.09
CA PRO A 23 17.76 17.18 -14.45
C PRO A 23 17.35 17.75 -13.08
N PRO A 24 18.26 17.73 -12.07
CA PRO A 24 17.96 18.18 -10.71
C PRO A 24 17.50 19.65 -10.64
N SER A 25 17.87 20.48 -11.62
CA SER A 25 17.44 21.87 -11.70
C SER A 25 15.97 22.06 -12.11
N LEU A 26 15.34 21.02 -12.68
CA LEU A 26 13.91 20.98 -13.03
C LEU A 26 13.12 20.05 -12.11
N GLU A 27 13.79 19.37 -11.18
CA GLU A 27 13.12 18.75 -10.05
C GLU A 27 12.54 19.90 -9.23
N THR A 28 11.21 20.07 -9.27
CA THR A 28 10.55 20.81 -8.20
C THR A 28 11.00 20.18 -6.88
N PRO A 29 11.29 20.96 -5.83
CA PRO A 29 11.50 20.39 -4.51
C PRO A 29 10.20 19.70 -4.10
N GLN A 30 10.03 18.44 -4.49
CA GLN A 30 9.10 17.54 -3.84
C GLN A 30 9.76 17.20 -2.51
N GLU A 31 9.65 18.14 -1.57
CA GLU A 31 9.84 17.87 -0.14
C GLU A 31 8.87 16.81 0.37
N ASN A 32 7.86 16.45 -0.43
CA ASN A 32 6.83 15.50 -0.06
C ASN A 32 7.14 14.09 -0.54
N GLU A 33 7.27 13.18 0.41
CA GLU A 33 7.29 11.74 0.22
C GLU A 33 6.04 11.29 -0.56
N TYR A 34 6.23 10.57 -1.67
CA TYR A 34 5.14 10.00 -2.47
C TYR A 34 5.34 8.50 -2.65
N TYR A 35 4.25 7.80 -2.90
CA TYR A 35 4.23 6.35 -3.02
C TYR A 35 3.44 5.93 -4.25
N LEU A 36 4.07 5.18 -5.16
CA LEU A 36 3.32 4.51 -6.22
C LEU A 36 2.67 3.24 -5.65
N LEU A 37 1.35 3.15 -5.75
CA LEU A 37 0.59 1.93 -5.45
C LEU A 37 0.32 1.18 -6.75
N ALA A 38 0.76 -0.06 -6.82
CA ALA A 38 0.49 -0.89 -7.98
C ALA A 38 0.39 -2.38 -7.62
N GLN A 39 -0.58 -3.06 -8.22
CA GLN A 39 -0.82 -4.47 -8.00
C GLN A 39 -0.04 -5.34 -8.97
N ILE A 40 0.59 -6.39 -8.44
CA ILE A 40 1.28 -7.40 -9.22
C ILE A 40 0.27 -8.18 -10.05
N THR A 41 0.38 -8.11 -11.36
CA THR A 41 -0.43 -8.88 -12.30
C THR A 41 0.31 -10.14 -12.76
N GLU A 42 1.62 -10.04 -13.01
CA GLU A 42 2.43 -11.14 -13.55
C GLU A 42 3.88 -11.09 -13.05
N ASN A 43 4.55 -12.25 -13.07
CA ASN A 43 6.00 -12.36 -12.91
C ASN A 43 6.60 -12.70 -14.28
N MET A 44 7.37 -11.76 -14.83
CA MET A 44 7.99 -11.84 -16.15
C MET A 44 9.53 -11.92 -16.04
N THR A 45 10.03 -12.56 -14.99
CA THR A 45 11.47 -12.72 -14.77
C THR A 45 12.08 -13.61 -15.85
N LEU A 46 12.99 -13.03 -16.64
CA LEU A 46 13.81 -13.74 -17.62
C LEU A 46 15.29 -13.61 -17.25
N THR A 47 15.90 -12.45 -17.52
CA THR A 47 17.30 -12.17 -17.24
C THR A 47 17.50 -11.35 -15.97
N LYS A 48 16.47 -10.60 -15.57
CA LYS A 48 16.42 -9.82 -14.32
C LYS A 48 15.07 -10.05 -13.64
N PRO A 49 15.00 -10.00 -12.30
CA PRO A 49 13.73 -10.11 -11.59
C PRO A 49 12.80 -9.00 -12.05
N THR A 50 11.66 -9.37 -12.64
CA THR A 50 10.74 -8.44 -13.31
C THR A 50 9.30 -8.81 -12.98
N LEU A 51 8.54 -7.83 -12.50
CA LEU A 51 7.10 -7.95 -12.25
C LEU A 51 6.34 -7.03 -13.20
N ILE A 52 5.17 -7.46 -13.66
CA ILE A 52 4.20 -6.57 -14.30
C ILE A 52 3.24 -6.09 -13.24
N LEU A 53 3.08 -4.77 -13.15
CA LEU A 53 2.21 -4.11 -12.19
C LEU A 53 1.12 -3.31 -12.92
N SER A 54 0.00 -3.09 -12.24
CA SER A 54 -1.07 -2.19 -12.67
C SER A 54 -1.36 -1.17 -11.56
N ASP A 55 -1.34 0.12 -11.89
CA ASP A 55 -1.61 1.20 -10.93
C ASP A 55 -3.10 1.50 -10.72
N LEU A 56 -3.40 2.55 -9.94
CA LEU A 56 -4.76 2.99 -9.64
C LEU A 56 -5.57 3.44 -10.88
N THR A 57 -4.89 3.76 -11.98
CA THR A 57 -5.52 4.13 -13.26
C THR A 57 -5.70 2.95 -14.20
N GLY A 58 -5.28 1.74 -13.78
CA GLY A 58 -5.24 0.56 -14.63
C GLY A 58 -4.07 0.55 -15.61
N THR A 59 -3.11 1.48 -15.49
CA THR A 59 -1.94 1.51 -16.36
C THR A 59 -1.00 0.36 -16.00
N SER A 60 -0.74 -0.52 -16.97
CA SER A 60 0.22 -1.62 -16.83
C SER A 60 1.64 -1.18 -17.18
N PHE A 61 2.61 -1.57 -16.37
CA PHE A 61 4.04 -1.27 -16.56
C PHE A 61 4.93 -2.33 -15.88
N ALA A 62 6.21 -2.37 -16.25
CA ALA A 62 7.18 -3.27 -15.65
C ALA A 62 7.87 -2.63 -14.44
N LEU A 63 8.09 -3.43 -13.39
CA LEU A 63 9.01 -3.16 -12.29
C LEU A 63 10.21 -4.10 -12.43
N VAL A 64 11.41 -3.54 -12.60
CA VAL A 64 12.64 -4.31 -12.86
C VAL A 64 13.64 -4.08 -11.73
N PHE A 65 14.11 -5.16 -11.10
CA PHE A 65 15.20 -5.09 -10.13
C PHE A 65 16.53 -5.17 -10.87
N ALA A 66 17.07 -4.00 -11.23
CA ALA A 66 18.12 -3.89 -12.24
C ALA A 66 19.48 -4.44 -11.78
N SER A 67 19.73 -4.45 -10.47
CA SER A 67 21.00 -4.84 -9.85
C SER A 67 21.11 -6.34 -9.54
N ARG A 68 20.08 -7.13 -9.85
CA ARG A 68 20.01 -8.57 -9.52
C ARG A 68 19.90 -9.44 -10.77
N PRO A 69 20.52 -10.63 -10.78
CA PRO A 69 20.31 -11.60 -11.85
C PRO A 69 18.93 -12.25 -11.73
N GLY A 70 18.35 -12.67 -12.85
CA GLY A 70 17.06 -13.38 -12.88
C GLY A 70 17.11 -14.79 -12.29
N SER A 71 18.30 -15.39 -12.22
CA SER A 71 18.53 -16.73 -11.67
C SER A 71 19.86 -16.80 -10.90
N GLY A 72 20.02 -17.85 -10.09
CA GLY A 72 21.21 -18.06 -9.26
C GLY A 72 21.05 -17.60 -7.82
N PRO A 73 22.11 -17.73 -7.00
CA PRO A 73 22.04 -17.53 -5.55
C PRO A 73 21.76 -16.08 -5.13
N ASP A 74 22.05 -15.11 -6.00
CA ASP A 74 21.81 -13.68 -5.74
C ASP A 74 20.47 -13.17 -6.30
N THR A 75 19.61 -14.06 -6.82
CA THR A 75 18.28 -13.68 -7.32
C THR A 75 17.33 -13.29 -6.17
N LEU A 76 16.38 -12.40 -6.47
CA LEU A 76 15.34 -12.00 -5.52
C LEU A 76 14.32 -13.12 -5.32
N ASP A 77 14.17 -13.55 -4.07
CA ASP A 77 13.15 -14.53 -3.69
C ASP A 77 11.79 -13.83 -3.50
N PHE A 78 11.07 -13.63 -4.60
CA PHE A 78 9.74 -13.01 -4.61
C PHE A 78 8.75 -13.69 -3.67
N LYS A 79 8.85 -15.02 -3.50
CA LYS A 79 7.97 -15.76 -2.61
C LYS A 79 8.21 -15.38 -1.14
N LYS A 80 9.47 -15.31 -0.71
CA LYS A 80 9.83 -14.87 0.65
C LYS A 80 9.49 -13.40 0.89
N LEU A 81 9.62 -12.56 -0.13
CA LEU A 81 9.25 -11.14 -0.07
C LEU A 81 7.75 -10.90 -0.15
N GLY A 82 6.94 -11.93 -0.44
CA GLY A 82 5.49 -11.80 -0.58
C GLY A 82 5.04 -11.17 -1.90
N TYR A 83 5.94 -11.01 -2.87
CA TYR A 83 5.68 -10.46 -4.20
C TYR A 83 5.00 -11.51 -5.07
N LYS A 84 3.70 -11.68 -4.87
CA LYS A 84 2.86 -12.64 -5.60
C LYS A 84 1.78 -11.92 -6.39
N LYS A 85 1.30 -12.57 -7.45
CA LYS A 85 0.14 -12.11 -8.22
C LYS A 85 -1.02 -11.78 -7.29
N GLY A 86 -1.62 -10.60 -7.49
CA GLY A 86 -2.70 -10.07 -6.69
C GLY A 86 -2.29 -9.28 -5.44
N ALA A 87 -1.01 -9.26 -5.06
CA ALA A 87 -0.53 -8.39 -3.98
C ALA A 87 -0.26 -6.97 -4.50
N THR A 88 -0.38 -5.98 -3.63
CA THR A 88 -0.13 -4.57 -3.94
C THR A 88 1.23 -4.15 -3.41
N LEU A 89 2.07 -3.57 -4.26
CA LEU A 89 3.32 -2.96 -3.85
C LEU A 89 3.12 -1.49 -3.52
N VAL A 90 3.85 -1.02 -2.50
CA VAL A 90 4.00 0.39 -2.15
C VAL A 90 5.46 0.75 -2.43
N LEU A 91 5.65 1.65 -3.39
CA LEU A 91 6.96 2.00 -3.95
C LEU A 91 7.27 3.48 -3.62
N PRO A 92 8.11 3.76 -2.61
CA PRO A 92 8.42 5.12 -2.20
C PRO A 92 9.32 5.82 -3.23
N ASN A 93 8.98 7.06 -3.59
CA ASN A 93 9.80 7.98 -4.39
C ASN A 93 10.40 7.40 -5.69
N VAL A 94 9.74 6.40 -6.27
CA VAL A 94 10.24 5.77 -7.49
C VAL A 94 10.16 6.69 -8.69
N LYS A 95 11.17 6.59 -9.56
CA LYS A 95 11.24 7.30 -10.83
C LYS A 95 10.88 6.37 -11.98
N ARG A 96 10.35 6.95 -13.05
CA ARG A 96 10.04 6.23 -14.29
C ARG A 96 11.19 6.36 -15.28
N THR A 97 11.69 5.25 -15.76
CA THR A 97 12.59 5.21 -16.91
C THR A 97 11.77 5.38 -18.18
N PRO A 98 12.08 6.38 -19.05
CA PRO A 98 11.36 6.55 -20.30
C PRO A 98 11.55 5.35 -21.23
N PRO A 99 10.61 5.11 -22.14
CA PRO A 99 10.80 4.13 -23.21
C PRO A 99 12.03 4.49 -24.05
N LYS A 100 12.63 3.48 -24.68
CA LYS A 100 13.69 3.73 -25.67
C LYS A 100 13.08 4.43 -26.88
N GLU A 101 13.90 5.20 -27.59
CA GLU A 101 13.46 5.86 -28.82
C GLU A 101 12.93 4.83 -29.83
N GLY A 102 11.70 5.04 -30.33
CA GLY A 102 11.00 4.11 -31.20
C GLY A 102 10.23 2.98 -30.50
N ASP A 103 10.32 2.85 -29.18
CA ASP A 103 9.49 1.93 -28.39
C ASP A 103 8.14 2.61 -28.04
N GLN A 104 7.05 1.89 -28.30
CA GLN A 104 5.69 2.34 -27.99
C GLN A 104 5.29 2.08 -26.52
N SER A 105 6.16 1.47 -25.73
CA SER A 105 5.93 1.26 -24.30
C SER A 105 5.85 2.59 -23.53
N ARG A 106 5.21 2.57 -22.36
CA ARG A 106 5.10 3.76 -21.50
C ARG A 106 6.33 3.95 -20.58
N GLY A 107 7.39 3.17 -20.78
CA GLY A 107 8.53 3.07 -19.89
C GLY A 107 8.35 2.02 -18.78
N PHE A 108 9.25 2.03 -17.80
CA PHE A 108 9.24 1.08 -16.68
C PHE A 108 9.80 1.72 -15.39
N VAL A 109 9.57 1.07 -14.25
CA VAL A 109 10.23 1.43 -12.99
C VAL A 109 11.42 0.50 -12.77
N SER A 110 12.57 1.06 -12.45
CA SER A 110 13.78 0.31 -12.10
C SER A 110 14.08 0.49 -10.62
N ILE A 111 14.41 -0.59 -9.92
CA ILE A 111 14.81 -0.60 -8.51
C ILE A 111 16.26 -1.05 -8.43
N SER A 112 17.11 -0.23 -7.84
CA SER A 112 18.49 -0.58 -7.51
C SER A 112 18.59 -1.34 -6.18
N ARG A 113 19.79 -1.81 -5.82
CA ARG A 113 19.98 -2.68 -4.65
C ARG A 113 19.72 -1.94 -3.34
N GLU A 114 20.05 -0.67 -3.31
CA GLU A 114 19.82 0.25 -2.19
C GLU A 114 18.33 0.61 -2.01
N GLU A 115 17.56 0.60 -3.09
CA GLU A 115 16.12 0.88 -3.08
C GLU A 115 15.26 -0.36 -2.74
N GLU A 116 15.79 -1.57 -2.93
CA GLU A 116 15.10 -2.84 -2.64
C GLU A 116 14.50 -2.88 -1.22
N GLY A 117 15.25 -2.35 -0.25
CA GLY A 117 14.84 -2.28 1.16
C GLY A 117 13.72 -1.28 1.44
N GLY A 118 13.36 -0.42 0.48
CA GLY A 118 12.25 0.53 0.54
C GLY A 118 10.94 -0.01 -0.03
N VAL A 119 10.98 -1.05 -0.87
CA VAL A 119 9.77 -1.67 -1.44
C VAL A 119 8.97 -2.34 -0.32
N ARG A 120 7.67 -2.05 -0.24
CA ARG A 120 6.76 -2.67 0.72
C ARG A 120 5.64 -3.41 -0.02
N VAL A 121 5.04 -4.40 0.65
CA VAL A 121 3.95 -5.19 0.09
C VAL A 121 2.75 -5.24 1.03
N VAL A 122 1.56 -5.07 0.46
CA VAL A 122 0.28 -5.30 1.11
C VAL A 122 -0.34 -6.57 0.50
N PRO A 123 -0.70 -7.58 1.32
CA PRO A 123 -1.13 -8.89 0.83
C PRO A 123 -2.61 -8.91 0.39
N GLY A 124 -2.96 -8.02 -0.53
CA GLY A 124 -4.28 -7.92 -1.16
C GLY A 124 -4.27 -7.06 -2.43
N GLY A 125 -5.35 -7.13 -3.19
CA GLY A 125 -5.50 -6.41 -4.45
C GLY A 125 -5.68 -4.91 -4.27
N LEU A 126 -5.37 -4.14 -5.31
CA LEU A 126 -5.25 -2.69 -5.25
C LEU A 126 -6.54 -2.00 -4.81
N GLU A 127 -7.69 -2.49 -5.29
CA GLU A 127 -9.00 -1.96 -4.92
C GLU A 127 -9.26 -2.05 -3.40
N GLY A 128 -8.99 -3.21 -2.80
CA GLY A 128 -9.14 -3.42 -1.36
C GLY A 128 -8.15 -2.58 -0.57
N VAL A 129 -6.91 -2.46 -1.04
CA VAL A 129 -5.88 -1.63 -0.40
C VAL A 129 -6.26 -0.15 -0.45
N GLY A 130 -6.72 0.35 -1.59
CA GLY A 130 -7.20 1.73 -1.75
C GLY A 130 -8.39 2.03 -0.84
N ARG A 131 -9.39 1.12 -0.77
CA ARG A 131 -10.52 1.26 0.15
C ARG A 131 -10.05 1.37 1.61
N VAL A 132 -9.20 0.44 2.05
CA VAL A 132 -8.73 0.41 3.45
C VAL A 132 -7.87 1.63 3.77
N LEU A 133 -7.01 2.08 2.86
CA LEU A 133 -6.26 3.33 3.03
C LEU A 133 -7.19 4.52 3.25
N GLY A 134 -8.25 4.67 2.44
CA GLY A 134 -9.24 5.73 2.60
C GLY A 134 -9.97 5.66 3.95
N LEU A 135 -10.37 4.45 4.37
CA LEU A 135 -11.02 4.23 5.68
C LEU A 135 -10.11 4.65 6.84
N LEU A 136 -8.83 4.26 6.80
CA LEU A 136 -7.89 4.56 7.87
C LEU A 136 -7.48 6.03 7.89
N GLY A 137 -7.23 6.65 6.72
CA GLY A 137 -6.98 8.09 6.62
C GLY A 137 -8.13 8.92 7.19
N GLY A 138 -9.38 8.54 6.88
CA GLY A 138 -10.57 9.16 7.46
C GLY A 138 -10.70 9.00 8.98
N ARG A 139 -10.19 7.89 9.55
CA ARG A 139 -10.14 7.68 11.00
C ARG A 139 -9.06 8.52 11.65
N ASP A 140 -7.86 8.59 11.07
CA ASP A 140 -6.75 9.38 11.59
C ASP A 140 -7.11 10.87 11.65
N LEU A 141 -7.77 11.39 10.60
CA LEU A 141 -8.32 12.75 10.58
C LEU A 141 -9.33 13.00 11.71
N LYS A 142 -10.24 12.05 11.97
CA LYS A 142 -11.24 12.17 13.05
C LYS A 142 -10.61 12.07 14.44
N ARG A 143 -9.57 11.25 14.61
CA ARG A 143 -8.84 11.07 15.88
C ARG A 143 -7.99 12.29 16.24
N GLY A 144 -7.46 12.99 15.24
CA GLY A 144 -6.68 14.22 15.42
C GLY A 144 -7.50 15.46 15.79
N GLY A 145 -8.83 15.42 15.69
CA GLY A 145 -9.73 16.49 16.13
C GLY A 145 -10.18 16.36 17.59
N GLU A 146 -10.48 17.47 18.26
CA GLU A 146 -11.08 17.51 19.59
C GLU A 146 -12.44 16.78 19.60
N GLY A 147 -12.46 15.52 20.08
CA GLY A 147 -13.68 14.72 20.27
C GLY A 147 -13.67 13.31 19.67
N GLY A 148 -12.61 12.91 18.96
CA GLY A 148 -12.54 11.64 18.22
C GLY A 148 -12.33 10.36 19.05
N LYS A 149 -13.21 10.04 20.01
CA LYS A 149 -13.24 8.68 20.57
C LYS A 149 -13.90 7.71 19.58
N GLY A 150 -13.18 6.64 19.25
CA GLY A 150 -13.66 5.54 18.41
C GLY A 150 -14.94 4.92 18.97
N GLY A 151 -15.74 4.34 18.08
CA GLY A 151 -16.95 3.60 18.41
C GLY A 151 -16.82 2.14 17.96
N CYS A 152 -17.67 1.28 18.51
CA CYS A 152 -17.81 -0.10 18.08
C CYS A 152 -18.09 -0.14 16.58
N GLU A 153 -17.27 -0.86 15.81
CA GLU A 153 -17.43 -0.96 14.35
C GLU A 153 -18.79 -1.51 13.93
N SER A 154 -19.39 -2.37 14.77
CA SER A 154 -20.60 -3.10 14.40
C SER A 154 -21.91 -2.44 14.84
N CYS A 155 -21.88 -1.60 15.87
CA CYS A 155 -23.10 -0.97 16.41
C CYS A 155 -22.96 0.53 16.72
N GLY A 156 -21.75 1.10 16.60
CA GLY A 156 -21.48 2.52 16.85
C GLY A 156 -21.36 2.92 18.32
N ASN A 157 -21.62 2.01 19.27
CA ASN A 157 -21.50 2.31 20.71
C ASN A 157 -20.08 2.76 21.08
N ARG A 158 -19.98 3.83 21.87
CA ARG A 158 -18.70 4.41 22.32
C ARG A 158 -18.19 3.84 23.65
N THR A 159 -18.98 2.98 24.29
CA THR A 159 -18.66 2.36 25.58
C THR A 159 -18.97 0.87 25.53
N ARG A 160 -18.28 0.12 26.39
CA ARG A 160 -18.57 -1.30 26.62
C ARG A 160 -19.74 -1.46 27.58
N ASN A 161 -20.83 -2.09 27.12
CA ASN A 161 -22.04 -2.45 27.89
C ASN A 161 -22.57 -1.33 28.81
N GLU A 162 -23.59 -1.59 29.64
CA GLU A 162 -24.16 -0.61 30.59
C GLU A 162 -23.18 -0.21 31.72
N GLY A 163 -21.99 -0.84 31.80
CA GLY A 163 -20.99 -0.65 32.85
C GLY A 163 -19.82 0.30 32.55
N GLY A 164 -19.79 0.97 31.38
CA GLY A 164 -18.92 2.14 31.14
C GLY A 164 -17.41 1.88 30.97
N GLY A 165 -17.00 0.81 30.30
CA GLY A 165 -15.58 0.51 30.01
C GLY A 165 -15.06 0.94 28.63
N GLU A 166 -13.73 0.90 28.42
CA GLU A 166 -13.08 1.08 27.11
C GLU A 166 -13.46 -0.05 26.13
N LEU A 167 -13.52 0.27 24.84
CA LEU A 167 -13.80 -0.70 23.78
C LEU A 167 -12.66 -1.70 23.63
N MET A 168 -12.99 -2.94 23.27
CA MET A 168 -12.00 -3.97 22.98
C MET A 168 -11.47 -3.83 21.55
N LYS A 169 -10.16 -3.74 21.41
CA LYS A 169 -9.50 -3.71 20.09
C LYS A 169 -9.42 -5.11 19.48
N CYS A 170 -9.51 -5.18 18.15
CA CYS A 170 -9.25 -6.40 17.42
C CYS A 170 -7.80 -6.85 17.65
N THR A 171 -7.60 -8.05 18.18
CA THR A 171 -6.27 -8.62 18.44
C THR A 171 -5.49 -8.94 17.16
N GLY A 172 -6.18 -9.03 16.01
CA GLY A 172 -5.55 -9.29 14.72
C GLY A 172 -4.84 -8.07 14.14
N CYS A 173 -5.58 -6.96 13.98
CA CYS A 173 -5.10 -5.74 13.33
C CYS A 173 -4.77 -4.59 14.30
N GLY A 174 -5.28 -4.61 15.53
CA GLY A 174 -5.07 -3.57 16.54
C GLY A 174 -5.86 -2.26 16.34
N GLU A 175 -6.57 -2.11 15.22
CA GLU A 175 -7.15 -0.82 14.81
C GLU A 175 -8.66 -0.70 15.06
N VAL A 176 -9.40 -1.78 14.82
CA VAL A 176 -10.87 -1.79 14.92
C VAL A 176 -11.29 -2.08 16.36
N GLU A 177 -12.27 -1.35 16.86
CA GLU A 177 -12.77 -1.44 18.23
C GLU A 177 -14.19 -2.01 18.28
N TYR A 178 -14.50 -2.76 19.34
CA TYR A 178 -15.81 -3.36 19.56
C TYR A 178 -16.25 -3.18 21.01
N CYS A 179 -17.56 -3.08 21.26
CA CYS A 179 -18.07 -3.01 22.63
C CYS A 179 -18.12 -4.39 23.31
N CYS A 180 -18.27 -5.47 22.53
CA CYS A 180 -18.40 -6.83 23.05
C CYS A 180 -17.98 -7.87 22.00
N LYS A 181 -17.92 -9.14 22.42
CA LYS A 181 -17.50 -10.25 21.58
C LYS A 181 -18.50 -10.52 20.45
N GLU A 182 -19.78 -10.36 20.72
CA GLU A 182 -20.87 -10.55 19.76
C GLU A 182 -20.75 -9.53 18.62
N CYS A 183 -20.48 -8.27 18.96
CA CYS A 183 -20.18 -7.24 17.95
C CYS A 183 -18.90 -7.58 17.18
N GLN A 184 -17.85 -8.07 17.83
CA GLN A 184 -16.64 -8.49 17.12
C GLN A 184 -16.93 -9.59 16.09
N VAL A 185 -17.70 -10.62 16.46
CA VAL A 185 -18.08 -11.72 15.55
C VAL A 185 -18.94 -11.19 14.40
N LYS A 186 -19.94 -10.35 14.70
CA LYS A 186 -20.78 -9.71 13.68
C LYS A 186 -19.95 -8.87 12.71
N GLY A 187 -19.06 -8.03 13.21
CA GLY A 187 -18.15 -7.24 12.38
C GLY A 187 -17.21 -8.09 11.54
N TRP A 188 -16.81 -9.26 12.05
CA TRP A 188 -15.97 -10.22 11.35
C TRP A 188 -16.69 -10.90 10.18
N ASP A 189 -17.86 -11.48 10.45
CA ASP A 189 -18.58 -12.31 9.47
C ASP A 189 -19.47 -11.50 8.52
N GLU A 190 -20.12 -10.44 9.02
CA GLU A 190 -21.06 -9.63 8.24
C GLU A 190 -20.48 -8.26 7.86
N GLY A 191 -19.67 -7.67 8.74
CA GLY A 191 -19.14 -6.31 8.58
C GLY A 191 -17.91 -6.19 7.67
N GLY A 192 -17.50 -7.27 6.99
CA GLY A 192 -16.35 -7.28 6.08
C GLY A 192 -14.97 -7.24 6.76
N HIS A 193 -14.90 -7.16 8.10
CA HIS A 193 -13.63 -7.02 8.80
C HIS A 193 -12.68 -8.21 8.56
N LYS A 194 -13.20 -9.42 8.31
CA LYS A 194 -12.37 -10.58 7.96
C LYS A 194 -11.46 -10.33 6.76
N GLY A 195 -11.94 -9.64 5.73
CA GLY A 195 -11.15 -9.28 4.54
C GLY A 195 -10.18 -8.14 4.82
N ASP A 196 -10.63 -7.14 5.58
CA ASP A 196 -9.85 -5.93 5.82
C ASP A 196 -8.79 -6.08 6.91
N CYS A 197 -8.98 -6.98 7.89
CA CYS A 197 -8.11 -7.13 9.06
C CYS A 197 -6.64 -7.31 8.68
N LYS A 198 -6.36 -8.14 7.68
CA LYS A 198 -4.98 -8.36 7.21
C LYS A 198 -4.42 -7.16 6.46
N LEU A 199 -5.26 -6.45 5.69
CA LEU A 199 -4.86 -5.25 4.96
C LEU A 199 -4.54 -4.12 5.93
N ILE A 200 -5.40 -3.89 6.93
CA ILE A 200 -5.22 -2.90 7.99
C ILE A 200 -3.89 -3.14 8.70
N LYS A 201 -3.64 -4.39 9.12
CA LYS A 201 -2.38 -4.76 9.79
C LYS A 201 -1.16 -4.44 8.92
N ALA A 202 -1.20 -4.79 7.64
CA ALA A 202 -0.09 -4.56 6.72
C ALA A 202 0.13 -3.07 6.46
N ILE A 203 -0.93 -2.29 6.26
CA ILE A 203 -0.87 -0.84 6.04
C ILE A 203 -0.29 -0.14 7.26
N ARG A 204 -0.73 -0.48 8.49
CA ARG A 204 -0.17 0.06 9.74
C ARG A 204 1.28 -0.39 10.00
N ALA A 205 1.74 -1.49 9.41
CA ALA A 205 3.15 -1.86 9.47
C ALA A 205 4.03 -1.02 8.51
N ILE A 206 3.44 -0.48 7.44
CA ILE A 206 4.13 0.42 6.49
C ILE A 206 4.17 1.83 7.07
N TRP A 207 3.04 2.31 7.61
CA TRP A 207 2.91 3.59 8.27
C TRP A 207 2.47 3.39 9.74
N PRO A 208 3.41 3.02 10.63
CA PRO A 208 3.15 2.88 12.06
C PRO A 208 2.91 4.25 12.71
#